data_AF-A0A519M7Y8-F1
#
_entry.id   AF-A0A519M7Y8-F1
#
_cell.length_a   1.000
_cell.length_b   1.000
_cell.length_c   1.000
_cell.angle_alpha   90.00
_cell.angle_beta   90.00
_cell.angle_gamma   90.00
#
_symmetry.space_group_name_H-M   'P 1'
#
loop_
_entity.id
_entity.type
_entity.pdbx_description
1 polymer ?
#
loop_
_entity_poly.entity_id
_entity_poly.type
_entity_poly.pdbx_seq_one_letter_code
_entity_poly.pdbx_strand_id
1 'polypeptide(L)'
;HKTYRYDEKELLLPITRKALGYLQDSQRENECEGFRLYSDQYTNRQLKIIGTNLRIATKLHHHIGRETFATNFIRWGGKVEVLQKLMGHKKLSMTMKYVHVDESMKQAEIDRLDELDAGSRDASARRKKGPGN
;
A
#
# COMPACT_ATOMS: atom_id res chain seq x y z
N HIS A 1 -23.63 16.41 16.29
CA HIS A 1 -22.49 16.02 17.14
C HIS A 1 -21.74 14.81 16.57
N LYS A 2 -20.55 15.01 16.00
CA LYS A 2 -19.46 14.03 15.97
C LYS A 2 -18.18 14.82 16.21
N THR A 3 -17.50 14.48 17.29
CA THR A 3 -16.35 15.18 17.84
C THR A 3 -15.15 15.09 16.89
N TYR A 4 -14.68 16.25 16.43
CA TYR A 4 -13.34 16.41 15.88
C TYR A 4 -12.35 15.92 16.95
N ARG A 5 -11.63 14.83 16.66
CA ARG A 5 -10.64 14.27 17.57
C ARG A 5 -9.27 14.87 17.23
N TYR A 6 -8.73 15.57 18.22
CA TYR A 6 -7.32 15.96 18.36
C TYR A 6 -6.33 14.88 17.88
N ASP A 7 -5.23 15.34 17.28
CA ASP A 7 -4.09 14.62 16.68
C ASP A 7 -4.08 14.54 15.14
N GLU A 8 -4.28 15.66 14.43
CA GLU A 8 -3.81 15.76 13.05
C GLU A 8 -2.29 15.88 13.03
N LYS A 9 -1.60 14.74 13.02
CA LYS A 9 -0.20 14.72 12.56
C LYS A 9 -0.24 14.92 11.05
N GLU A 10 0.31 16.04 10.58
CA GLU A 10 0.60 16.21 9.16
C GLU A 10 1.41 15.02 8.68
N LEU A 11 0.81 14.23 7.78
CA LEU A 11 1.41 13.03 7.23
C LEU A 11 1.71 13.29 5.76
N LEU A 12 3.00 13.41 5.44
CA LEU A 12 3.45 13.48 4.07
C LEU A 12 3.36 12.08 3.44
N LEU A 13 2.40 11.90 2.54
CA LEU A 13 2.19 10.64 1.83
C LEU A 13 2.88 10.67 0.47
N PRO A 14 3.86 9.78 0.22
CA PRO A 14 4.37 9.59 -1.12
C PRO A 14 3.27 8.95 -1.97
N ILE A 15 2.74 9.71 -2.93
CA ILE A 15 1.72 9.21 -3.86
C ILE A 15 2.36 8.71 -5.15
N THR A 16 1.75 7.68 -5.74
CA THR A 16 2.20 7.17 -7.03
C THR A 16 1.87 8.16 -8.14
N ARG A 17 2.63 8.12 -9.26
CA ARG A 17 2.34 8.93 -10.45
C ARG A 17 0.89 8.75 -10.95
N LYS A 18 0.36 7.53 -10.85
CA LYS A 18 -1.02 7.23 -11.22
C LYS A 18 -2.04 7.91 -10.31
N ALA A 19 -1.81 7.88 -9.00
CA ALA A 19 -2.66 8.58 -8.03
C ALA A 19 -2.62 10.10 -8.22
N LEU A 20 -1.44 10.65 -8.56
CA LEU A 20 -1.31 12.07 -8.92
C LEU A 20 -2.14 12.42 -10.17
N GLY A 21 -2.14 11.56 -11.19
CA GLY A 21 -3.00 11.72 -12.36
C GLY A 21 -4.49 11.81 -11.99
N TYR A 22 -4.97 10.92 -11.12
CA TYR A 22 -6.37 10.97 -10.65
C TYR A 22 -6.72 12.26 -9.89
N LEU A 23 -5.78 12.83 -9.13
CA LEU A 23 -5.99 14.12 -8.46
C LEU A 23 -6.11 15.26 -9.48
N GLN A 24 -5.24 15.27 -10.50
CA GLN A 24 -5.25 16.28 -11.56
C GLN A 24 -6.53 16.21 -12.39
N ASP A 25 -7.00 15.00 -12.70
CA ASP A 25 -8.25 14.77 -13.41
C ASP A 25 -9.44 15.30 -12.59
N SER A 26 -9.49 14.98 -11.30
CA SER A 26 -10.53 15.48 -10.40
C SER A 26 -10.54 17.01 -10.31
N GLN A 27 -9.36 17.65 -10.20
CA GLN A 27 -9.23 19.11 -10.19
C GLN A 27 -9.76 19.76 -11.47
N ARG A 28 -9.43 19.18 -12.63
CA ARG A 28 -9.86 19.67 -13.95
C ARG A 28 -11.36 19.53 -14.16
N GLU A 29 -11.95 18.42 -13.69
CA GLU A 29 -13.36 18.10 -13.93
C GLU A 29 -14.31 18.74 -12.91
N ASN A 30 -13.85 18.98 -11.68
CA ASN A 30 -14.70 19.38 -10.57
C ASN A 30 -14.37 20.76 -10.00
N GLU A 31 -13.37 21.45 -10.57
CA GLU A 31 -12.92 22.78 -10.13
C GLU A 31 -12.62 22.86 -8.61
N CYS A 32 -12.16 21.75 -8.02
CA CYS A 32 -11.89 21.65 -6.58
C CYS A 32 -10.47 21.18 -6.30
N GLU A 33 -9.86 21.65 -5.22
CA GLU A 33 -8.56 21.16 -4.78
C GLU A 33 -8.68 19.71 -4.26
N GLY A 34 -8.16 18.76 -5.04
CA GLY A 34 -8.22 17.34 -4.72
C GLY A 34 -9.53 16.68 -5.18
N PHE A 35 -10.19 15.94 -4.27
CA PHE A 35 -11.43 15.23 -4.55
C PHE A 35 -12.62 15.87 -3.83
N ARG A 36 -13.79 15.86 -4.49
CA ARG A 36 -15.04 16.23 -3.81
C ARG A 36 -15.34 15.25 -2.68
N LEU A 37 -15.52 15.80 -1.48
CA LEU A 37 -15.85 15.02 -0.29
C LEU A 37 -17.34 14.69 -0.27
N TYR A 38 -17.67 13.42 -0.44
CA TYR A 38 -19.02 12.90 -0.29
C TYR A 38 -19.21 12.24 1.07
N SER A 39 -20.46 12.17 1.54
CA SER A 39 -20.77 11.40 2.74
C SER A 39 -20.51 9.90 2.51
N ASP A 40 -20.12 9.18 3.57
CA ASP A 40 -19.87 7.74 3.51
C ASP A 40 -21.07 6.97 2.93
N GLN A 41 -22.30 7.42 3.26
CA GLN A 41 -23.54 6.84 2.77
C GLN A 41 -23.67 6.99 1.25
N TYR A 42 -23.38 8.18 0.73
CA TYR A 42 -23.39 8.44 -0.70
C TYR A 42 -22.32 7.61 -1.41
N THR A 43 -21.08 7.66 -0.92
CA THR A 43 -19.94 6.89 -1.45
C THR A 43 -20.24 5.40 -1.49
N ASN A 44 -20.77 4.82 -0.40
CA ASN A 44 -21.16 3.41 -0.36
C ASN A 44 -22.27 3.06 -1.35
N ARG A 45 -23.25 3.96 -1.55
CA ARG A 45 -24.30 3.76 -2.56
C ARG A 45 -23.72 3.72 -3.96
N GLN A 46 -22.83 4.67 -4.30
CA GLN A 46 -22.17 4.69 -5.61
C GLN A 46 -21.29 3.47 -5.83
N LEU A 47 -20.50 3.09 -4.83
CA LEU A 47 -19.66 1.87 -4.89
C LEU A 47 -20.49 0.60 -5.11
N LYS A 48 -21.67 0.50 -4.50
CA LYS A 48 -22.58 -0.64 -4.73
C LYS A 48 -23.06 -0.71 -6.18
N ILE A 49 -23.44 0.44 -6.77
CA ILE A 49 -23.87 0.54 -8.17
C ILE A 49 -22.72 0.12 -9.10
N ILE A 50 -21.54 0.69 -8.89
CA ILE A 50 -20.33 0.37 -9.66
C ILE A 50 -20.01 -1.14 -9.57
N GLY A 51 -20.02 -1.70 -8.36
CA GLY A 51 -19.76 -3.13 -8.14
C GLY A 51 -20.77 -4.04 -8.85
N THR A 52 -22.04 -3.65 -8.88
CA THR A 52 -23.10 -4.38 -9.59
C THR A 52 -22.87 -4.35 -11.10
N ASN A 53 -22.57 -3.17 -11.65
CA ASN A 53 -22.34 -2.98 -13.09
C ASN A 53 -21.11 -3.75 -13.58
N LEU A 54 -20.06 -3.82 -12.75
CA LEU A 54 -18.83 -4.53 -13.06
C LEU A 54 -18.86 -6.01 -12.64
N ARG A 55 -20.00 -6.52 -12.12
CA ARG A 55 -20.17 -7.90 -11.64
C ARG A 55 -19.11 -8.32 -10.61
N ILE A 56 -18.71 -7.40 -9.74
CA ILE A 56 -17.79 -7.68 -8.64
C ILE A 56 -18.57 -8.40 -7.53
N ALA A 57 -18.18 -9.64 -7.23
CA ALA A 57 -18.84 -10.45 -6.18
C ALA A 57 -18.66 -9.86 -4.78
N THR A 58 -17.56 -9.14 -4.53
CA THR A 58 -17.28 -8.50 -3.25
C THR A 58 -18.16 -7.28 -3.01
N LYS A 59 -18.76 -7.20 -1.81
CA LYS A 59 -19.58 -6.05 -1.40
C LYS A 59 -18.76 -4.78 -1.18
N LEU A 60 -18.66 -3.94 -2.21
CA LEU A 60 -17.91 -2.68 -2.17
C LEU A 60 -18.47 -1.67 -1.15
N HIS A 61 -17.57 -1.04 -0.41
CA HIS A 61 -17.83 0.09 0.49
C HIS A 61 -16.52 0.87 0.73
N HIS A 62 -16.61 2.08 1.29
CA HIS A 62 -15.47 3.01 1.37
C HIS A 62 -14.25 2.47 2.13
N HIS A 63 -14.42 1.58 3.12
CA HIS A 63 -13.28 0.98 3.83
C HIS A 63 -12.51 -0.06 2.99
N ILE A 64 -13.15 -0.74 2.03
CA ILE A 64 -12.49 -1.81 1.24
C ILE A 64 -11.27 -1.31 0.51
N GLY A 65 -11.28 -0.09 -0.04
CA GLY A 65 -10.11 0.45 -0.74
C GLY A 65 -8.86 0.46 0.15
N ARG A 66 -9.02 0.86 1.43
CA ARG A 66 -7.95 0.85 2.41
C ARG A 66 -7.50 -0.56 2.77
N GLU A 67 -8.45 -1.49 2.92
CA GLU A 67 -8.15 -2.88 3.27
C GLU A 67 -7.42 -3.60 2.13
N THR A 68 -7.91 -3.44 0.89
CA THR A 68 -7.27 -4.00 -0.30
C THR A 68 -5.86 -3.42 -0.50
N PHE A 69 -5.68 -2.11 -0.33
CA PHE A 69 -4.35 -1.49 -0.37
C PHE A 69 -3.40 -2.11 0.67
N ALA A 70 -3.83 -2.19 1.92
CA ALA A 70 -3.02 -2.70 3.02
C ALA A 70 -2.64 -4.17 2.83
N THR A 71 -3.60 -5.03 2.50
CA THR A 71 -3.36 -6.45 2.24
C THR A 71 -2.44 -6.67 1.04
N ASN A 72 -2.65 -5.95 -0.07
CA ASN A 72 -1.78 -6.09 -1.25
C ASN A 72 -0.36 -5.57 -0.99
N PHE A 73 -0.22 -4.48 -0.23
CA PHE A 73 1.10 -3.95 0.15
C PHE A 73 1.92 -4.99 0.92
N ILE A 74 1.32 -5.68 1.90
CA ILE A 74 1.98 -6.76 2.63
C ILE A 74 2.26 -7.96 1.72
N ARG A 75 1.29 -8.36 0.88
CA ARG A 75 1.44 -9.49 -0.06
C ARG A 75 2.60 -9.32 -1.04
N TRP A 76 2.92 -8.09 -1.42
CA TRP A 76 4.07 -7.78 -2.27
C TRP A 76 5.37 -7.59 -1.50
N GLY A 77 5.44 -8.04 -0.24
CA GLY A 77 6.63 -7.98 0.59
C GLY A 77 6.89 -6.61 1.22
N GLY A 78 5.87 -5.75 1.28
CA GLY A 78 5.97 -4.47 1.97
C GLY A 78 6.10 -4.66 3.48
N LYS A 79 6.98 -3.85 4.10
CA LYS A 79 7.22 -3.89 5.56
C LYS A 79 6.04 -3.29 6.34
N VAL A 80 5.59 -3.98 7.39
CA VAL A 80 4.41 -3.58 8.17
C VAL A 80 4.55 -2.22 8.85
N GLU A 81 5.77 -1.84 9.22
CA GLU A 81 6.10 -0.54 9.82
C GLU A 81 5.97 0.60 8.80
N VAL A 82 6.33 0.34 7.54
CA VAL A 82 6.13 1.29 6.44
C VAL A 82 4.64 1.45 6.19
N LEU A 83 3.89 0.35 6.14
CA LEU A 83 2.44 0.39 5.99
C LEU A 83 1.77 1.17 7.14
N GLN A 84 2.20 0.96 8.39
CA GLN A 84 1.69 1.71 9.54
C GLN A 84 1.83 3.23 9.34
N LYS A 85 3.02 3.68 8.89
CA LYS A 85 3.27 5.09 8.62
C LYS A 85 2.41 5.61 7.46
N LEU A 86 2.33 4.87 6.37
CA LEU A 86 1.49 5.22 5.21
C LEU A 86 -0.01 5.30 5.55
N MET A 87 -0.47 4.51 6.51
CA MET A 87 -1.87 4.51 6.93
C MET A 87 -2.19 5.51 8.04
N GLY A 88 -1.17 6.18 8.61
CA GLY A 88 -1.34 7.09 9.75
C GLY A 88 -1.77 6.38 11.04
N HIS A 89 -1.46 5.08 11.18
CA HIS A 89 -1.84 4.32 12.37
C HIS A 89 -0.94 4.64 13.57
N LYS A 90 -1.55 4.93 14.73
CA LYS A 90 -0.82 5.26 15.96
C LYS A 90 -0.07 4.07 16.54
N LYS A 91 -0.65 2.87 16.47
CA LYS A 91 -0.09 1.63 17.02
C LYS A 91 0.07 0.61 15.90
N LEU A 92 1.17 -0.13 15.93
CA LEU A 92 1.43 -1.21 14.98
C LEU A 92 0.30 -2.26 14.98
N SER A 93 -0.29 -2.53 16.14
CA SER A 93 -1.40 -3.47 16.30
C SER A 93 -2.63 -3.15 15.43
N MET A 94 -2.86 -1.87 15.08
CA MET A 94 -3.93 -1.48 14.16
C MET A 94 -3.67 -1.95 12.72
N THR A 95 -2.39 -2.06 12.33
CA THR A 95 -1.95 -2.50 11.01
C THR A 95 -1.80 -4.02 10.93
N MET A 96 -1.49 -4.68 12.05
CA MET A 96 -1.27 -6.12 12.11
C MET A 96 -2.45 -6.95 11.60
N LYS A 97 -3.68 -6.42 11.62
CA LYS A 97 -4.86 -7.11 11.05
C LYS A 97 -4.75 -7.42 9.55
N TYR A 98 -3.83 -6.76 8.83
CA TYR A 98 -3.58 -7.00 7.40
C TYR A 98 -2.42 -7.96 7.12
N VAL A 99 -1.71 -8.39 8.16
CA VAL A 99 -0.58 -9.31 8.03
C VAL A 99 -1.12 -10.72 8.07
N HIS A 100 -1.23 -11.32 6.89
CA HIS A 100 -1.52 -12.74 6.73
C HIS A 100 -0.28 -13.40 6.13
N VAL A 101 0.54 -14.00 6.98
CA VAL A 101 1.71 -14.76 6.52
C VAL A 101 1.21 -16.04 5.86
N ASP A 102 1.37 -16.14 4.55
CA ASP A 102 1.12 -17.36 3.78
C ASP A 102 2.43 -18.01 3.33
N GLU A 103 2.34 -19.24 2.83
CA GLU A 103 3.52 -20.03 2.44
C GLU A 103 4.31 -19.37 1.30
N SER A 104 3.61 -18.70 0.37
CA SER A 104 4.25 -18.01 -0.75
C SER A 104 5.11 -16.85 -0.29
N MET A 105 4.69 -16.12 0.75
CA MET A 105 5.49 -15.04 1.34
C MET A 105 6.75 -15.57 2.03
N LYS A 106 6.64 -16.70 2.75
CA LYS A 106 7.80 -17.30 3.40
C LYS A 106 8.83 -17.74 2.38
N GLN A 107 8.37 -18.44 1.32
CA GLN A 107 9.25 -18.91 0.26
C GLN A 107 9.95 -17.74 -0.43
N ALA A 108 9.21 -16.68 -0.80
CA ALA A 108 9.78 -15.50 -1.42
C ALA A 108 10.86 -14.81 -0.56
N GLU A 109 10.76 -14.89 0.78
CA GLU A 109 11.78 -14.33 1.67
C GLU A 109 13.02 -15.22 1.77
N ILE A 110 12.86 -16.55 1.77
CA ILE A 110 13.99 -17.48 1.67
C ILE A 110 14.70 -17.34 0.33
N ASP A 111 13.96 -17.23 -0.78
CA ASP A 111 14.51 -17.05 -2.12
C ASP A 111 15.39 -15.77 -2.19
N ARG A 112 14.95 -14.68 -1.54
CA ARG A 112 15.76 -13.45 -1.42
C ARG A 112 17.05 -13.64 -0.64
N LEU A 113 17.04 -14.47 0.40
CA LEU A 113 18.26 -14.80 1.15
C LEU A 113 19.23 -15.60 0.27
N ASP A 114 18.73 -16.57 -0.48
CA ASP A 114 19.54 -17.36 -1.42
C ASP A 114 20.18 -16.48 -2.51
N GLU A 115 19.44 -15.50 -3.04
CA GLU A 115 19.96 -14.52 -4.01
C GLU A 115 21.13 -13.69 -3.44
N LEU A 116 21.01 -13.24 -2.19
CA LEU A 116 22.07 -12.49 -1.50
C LEU A 116 23.32 -13.34 -1.29
N ASP A 117 23.15 -14.60 -0.90
CA ASP A 117 24.25 -15.54 -0.70
C ASP A 117 24.95 -15.86 -2.02
N ALA A 118 24.20 -16.05 -3.11
CA ALA A 118 24.75 -16.28 -4.44
C ALA A 118 25.60 -15.08 -4.93
N GLY A 119 25.11 -13.85 -4.75
CA GLY A 119 25.85 -12.63 -5.11
C GLY A 119 27.12 -12.41 -4.26
N SER A 120 27.14 -12.87 -3.02
CA SER A 120 28.31 -12.76 -2.13
C SER A 120 29.47 -13.69 -2.55
N ARG A 121 29.15 -14.87 -3.10
CA ARG A 121 30.13 -15.87 -3.55
C ARG A 121 30.89 -15.39 -4.78
N ASP A 122 30.23 -14.70 -5.71
CA ASP A 122 30.86 -14.13 -6.91
C ASP A 122 31.76 -12.92 -6.62
N ALA A 123 31.44 -12.11 -5.61
CA ALA A 123 32.27 -10.98 -5.20
C ALA A 123 33.61 -11.42 -4.58
N SER A 124 33.63 -12.55 -3.86
CA SER A 124 34.86 -13.10 -3.26
C SER A 124 35.79 -13.75 -4.29
N ALA A 125 35.24 -14.32 -5.38
CA ALA A 125 36.02 -14.91 -6.48
C ALA A 125 36.76 -13.87 -7.33
N ARG A 126 36.21 -12.66 -7.52
CA ARG A 126 36.87 -11.59 -8.30
C ARG A 126 38.07 -10.95 -7.60
N ARG A 127 38.17 -11.03 -6.28
CA ARG A 127 39.22 -10.36 -5.49
C ARG A 127 40.59 -11.08 -5.51
N LYS A 128 40.68 -12.31 -6.06
CA LYS A 128 41.92 -13.11 -6.14
C LYS A 128 42.70 -12.99 -7.46
N LYS A 129 42.30 -12.14 -8.41
CA LYS A 129 43.13 -11.79 -9.58
C LYS A 129 43.69 -10.37 -9.42
N GLY A 130 44.68 -10.22 -8.54
CA GLY A 130 45.60 -9.09 -8.64
C GLY A 130 46.52 -9.28 -9.86
N PRO A 131 47.03 -8.20 -10.47
CA PRO A 131 47.94 -8.33 -11.60
C PRO A 131 49.22 -9.01 -11.09
N GLY A 132 49.50 -10.21 -11.61
CA GLY A 132 50.77 -10.89 -11.43
C GLY A 132 51.87 -10.12 -12.17
N ASN A 133 52.99 -10.00 -11.48
CA ASN A 133 54.26 -9.37 -11.84
C ASN A 133 54.71 -9.55 -13.30
#